data_AF-A0A2G5UHU5-F1
#
_entry.id   AF-A0A2G5UHU5-F1
#
_cell.length_a   1.000
_cell.length_b   1.000
_cell.length_c   1.000
_cell.angle_alpha   90.00
_cell.angle_beta   90.00
_cell.angle_gamma   90.00
#
_symmetry.space_group_name_H-M   'P 1'
#
loop_
_entity.id
_entity.type
_entity.pdbx_description
1 polymer ?
#
loop_
_entity_poly.entity_id
_entity_poly.type
_entity_poly.pdbx_seq_one_letter_code
_entity_poly.pdbx_strand_id
1 'polypeptide(L)'
;MLWPLSLRYKKPFITSAEKEAPKKTVTVEQTVDPRMEKYSEAKKEGKEPCVQKTSVLKEAVETKTPSPNDIQKTTASEKAPEVEIQSPGGTQKSSVQQTTLEGNESTPDNVQNISYLKKIPMVDTSQSKCCTKCLRTSEMCNEARKELKMTQNKLEKYEKKAKRTEEVEIRMREMEAEMKKMKKEMKERELAMEKKDTEIEDLKRDVLKSEAKNAKMQLAEKNHSISQNELLEKITDLSDQSKAEKERIDELMAQLKSQKERMELQIKQNEESLKLEIRQKERGFEELRAALSIMSNEKESIQRENRNLRERIASIPEAPPTPTVPESHFEGPTHHRFALLGFQKIKDSLYHKKQLKQAKEMVEKMKSSSELVEIHQIADYEYYQFEGNLLKYTKEVEVNIQRIKETCDVSMVTQLPDIPEFSNRFMNLYWKIINNQPMTSSEIEVSDSECFICYVEMTSDQKTLQCQECKKVTHFECASKWLKIHRSCPHCRREMLDPEEFPNLGQ
;
A
#
# COMPACT_ATOMS: atom_id res chain seq x y z
N MET A 1 4.42 -56.02 -24.97
CA MET A 1 5.05 -56.29 -23.64
C MET A 1 5.02 -55.00 -22.85
N LEU A 2 4.98 -55.09 -21.51
CA LEU A 2 5.10 -53.93 -20.63
C LEU A 2 6.57 -53.45 -20.61
N TRP A 3 6.82 -52.15 -20.39
CA TRP A 3 8.17 -51.68 -20.05
C TRP A 3 8.46 -52.16 -18.61
N PRO A 4 9.55 -52.91 -18.37
CA PRO A 4 9.85 -53.42 -17.04
C PRO A 4 10.39 -52.31 -16.14
N LEU A 5 9.87 -52.22 -14.91
CA LEU A 5 10.44 -51.41 -13.85
C LEU A 5 11.85 -51.92 -13.50
N SER A 6 12.88 -51.18 -13.94
CA SER A 6 14.29 -51.47 -13.61
C SER A 6 14.96 -50.39 -12.75
N LEU A 7 14.17 -49.62 -11.98
CA LEU A 7 14.71 -48.73 -10.94
C LEU A 7 15.04 -49.51 -9.65
N ARG A 8 16.18 -50.22 -9.67
CA ARG A 8 16.80 -50.80 -8.46
C ARG A 8 17.55 -49.74 -7.65
N TYR A 9 16.84 -48.72 -7.16
CA TYR A 9 17.37 -47.90 -6.06
C TYR A 9 17.13 -48.59 -4.72
N LYS A 10 18.21 -48.88 -3.99
CA LYS A 10 18.15 -49.50 -2.67
C LYS A 10 17.55 -48.51 -1.68
N LYS A 11 16.54 -48.93 -0.91
CA LYS A 11 16.18 -48.23 0.33
C LYS A 11 17.40 -48.20 1.25
N PRO A 12 17.80 -47.05 1.83
CA PRO A 12 18.74 -47.04 2.95
C PRO A 12 18.05 -47.71 4.15
N PHE A 13 18.63 -48.80 4.63
CA PHE A 13 18.18 -49.49 5.83
C PHE A 13 18.75 -48.76 7.04
N ILE A 14 17.95 -47.95 7.73
CA ILE A 14 18.36 -47.31 8.98
C ILE A 14 18.16 -48.33 10.11
N THR A 15 19.24 -49.01 10.49
CA THR A 15 19.27 -49.89 11.66
C THR A 15 19.49 -49.05 12.92
N SER A 16 18.50 -49.01 13.81
CA SER A 16 18.66 -48.48 15.15
C SER A 16 19.55 -49.41 15.99
N ALA A 17 20.69 -48.91 16.44
CA ALA A 17 21.55 -49.56 17.42
C ALA A 17 22.16 -48.46 18.32
N GLU A 18 21.81 -48.50 19.61
CA GLU A 18 22.40 -47.61 20.61
C GLU A 18 23.85 -48.02 20.91
N LYS A 19 24.75 -47.04 21.08
CA LYS A 19 25.78 -47.13 22.12
C LYS A 19 26.38 -45.79 22.52
N GLU A 20 26.82 -45.79 23.77
CA GLU A 20 27.15 -44.69 24.66
C GLU A 20 28.24 -43.72 24.14
N ALA A 21 28.26 -42.51 24.73
CA ALA A 21 29.28 -41.50 24.52
C ALA A 21 30.63 -41.86 25.19
N PRO A 22 31.68 -41.06 24.97
CA PRO A 22 31.96 -40.08 26.03
C PRO A 22 32.28 -38.66 25.54
N LYS A 23 32.08 -37.72 26.46
CA LYS A 23 32.34 -36.27 26.30
C LYS A 23 33.84 -35.98 26.16
N LYS A 24 34.22 -35.00 25.35
CA LYS A 24 35.36 -34.11 25.64
C LYS A 24 35.00 -32.66 25.34
N THR A 25 34.88 -31.87 26.40
CA THR A 25 34.86 -30.40 26.36
C THR A 25 36.29 -29.88 26.25
N VAL A 26 36.51 -28.91 25.38
CA VAL A 26 37.64 -27.98 25.49
C VAL A 26 37.09 -26.56 25.30
N THR A 27 36.95 -25.85 26.41
CA THR A 27 36.90 -24.39 26.41
C THR A 27 38.32 -23.86 26.23
N VAL A 28 38.48 -22.86 25.36
CA VAL A 28 39.51 -21.84 25.52
C VAL A 28 38.79 -20.50 25.55
N GLU A 29 39.21 -19.64 26.46
CA GLU A 29 38.53 -18.44 26.87
C GLU A 29 39.46 -17.24 26.67
N GLN A 30 38.91 -16.01 26.63
CA GLN A 30 39.62 -14.76 26.95
C GLN A 30 40.72 -14.30 25.95
N THR A 31 41.08 -13.01 25.79
CA THR A 31 40.52 -11.72 26.27
C THR A 31 41.11 -10.53 25.48
N VAL A 32 40.33 -9.43 25.33
CA VAL A 32 40.69 -7.98 25.44
C VAL A 32 41.75 -7.40 24.46
N ASP A 33 41.45 -6.44 23.57
CA ASP A 33 41.19 -4.97 23.74
C ASP A 33 42.47 -4.14 24.07
N PRO A 34 42.55 -2.79 23.94
CA PRO A 34 41.66 -1.82 23.26
C PRO A 34 42.39 -0.70 22.45
N ARG A 35 41.61 0.27 21.90
CA ARG A 35 41.99 1.68 21.51
C ARG A 35 42.91 1.85 20.28
N MET A 36 42.91 2.95 19.50
CA MET A 36 42.26 4.30 19.50
C MET A 36 42.36 4.90 18.05
N GLU A 37 41.67 5.96 17.56
CA GLU A 37 40.64 6.87 18.12
C GLU A 37 39.75 7.51 17.01
N LYS A 38 38.58 8.07 17.40
CA LYS A 38 37.66 9.08 16.80
C LYS A 38 37.90 9.65 15.38
N TYR A 39 36.79 9.83 14.64
CA TYR A 39 36.19 11.18 14.45
C TYR A 39 34.65 11.12 14.38
N SER A 40 34.00 12.21 14.80
CA SER A 40 32.55 12.48 14.85
C SER A 40 31.95 12.71 13.43
N GLU A 41 30.63 12.74 13.17
CA GLU A 41 29.48 13.31 13.93
C GLU A 41 28.20 12.45 13.92
N ALA A 42 27.10 12.97 14.50
CA ALA A 42 25.95 12.16 14.95
C ALA A 42 24.56 12.71 14.56
N LYS A 43 23.56 11.83 14.52
CA LYS A 43 22.13 12.15 14.71
C LYS A 43 21.47 11.14 15.65
N LYS A 44 20.67 11.64 16.59
CA LYS A 44 19.82 10.87 17.53
C LYS A 44 18.55 10.39 16.81
N GLU A 45 18.16 9.12 16.93
CA GLU A 45 17.50 8.42 18.06
C GLU A 45 16.03 8.83 18.29
N GLY A 46 15.17 7.82 18.44
CA GLY A 46 13.72 7.95 18.62
C GLY A 46 12.97 6.64 18.37
N LYS A 47 13.09 5.67 19.29
CA LYS A 47 12.20 4.49 19.35
C LYS A 47 11.02 4.79 20.28
N GLU A 48 9.82 4.30 19.97
CA GLU A 48 8.86 3.69 20.93
C GLU A 48 7.70 2.98 20.18
N PRO A 49 6.85 2.16 20.84
CA PRO A 49 6.50 0.85 20.23
C PRO A 49 4.98 0.50 20.26
N CYS A 50 4.72 -0.82 20.25
CA CYS A 50 3.47 -1.51 20.62
C CYS A 50 2.46 -1.79 19.49
N VAL A 51 2.38 -3.07 19.10
CA VAL A 51 1.26 -3.65 18.36
C VAL A 51 0.23 -4.15 19.35
N GLN A 52 -1.04 -3.77 19.19
CA GLN A 52 -2.18 -4.38 19.89
C GLN A 52 -3.22 -4.91 18.91
N LYS A 53 -3.95 -5.95 19.34
CA LYS A 53 -4.91 -6.71 18.52
C LYS A 53 -6.34 -6.24 18.79
N THR A 54 -7.13 -6.12 17.73
CA THR A 54 -8.60 -6.26 17.73
C THR A 54 -8.99 -6.99 16.44
N SER A 55 -9.22 -8.30 16.47
CA SER A 55 -10.48 -8.96 16.85
C SER A 55 -11.58 -8.79 15.78
N VAL A 56 -11.58 -9.69 14.80
CA VAL A 56 -12.69 -9.84 13.83
C VAL A 56 -13.89 -10.47 14.54
N LEU A 57 -15.07 -9.88 14.36
CA LEU A 57 -16.35 -10.50 14.65
C LEU A 57 -17.25 -10.46 13.40
N LYS A 58 -18.07 -11.50 13.26
CA LYS A 58 -19.21 -11.56 12.34
C LYS A 58 -20.42 -10.85 13.00
N GLU A 59 -21.57 -10.59 12.39
CA GLU A 59 -22.19 -11.28 11.24
C GLU A 59 -23.33 -10.43 10.61
N ALA A 60 -23.66 -10.72 9.35
CA ALA A 60 -24.97 -10.63 8.67
C ALA A 60 -25.88 -9.36 8.72
N VAL A 61 -26.29 -8.91 7.50
CA VAL A 61 -27.70 -8.68 7.05
C VAL A 61 -28.48 -7.47 7.66
N GLU A 62 -29.30 -6.67 6.96
CA GLU A 62 -29.92 -6.78 5.62
C GLU A 62 -30.01 -5.45 4.82
N THR A 63 -30.12 -5.61 3.50
CA THR A 63 -30.54 -4.71 2.40
C THR A 63 -31.52 -3.55 2.70
N LYS A 64 -31.21 -2.31 2.23
CA LYS A 64 -31.96 -1.56 1.17
C LYS A 64 -31.54 -0.10 0.96
N THR A 65 -31.23 0.24 -0.29
CA THR A 65 -31.30 1.60 -0.89
C THR A 65 -32.77 2.01 -1.16
N PRO A 66 -33.13 3.31 -1.29
CA PRO A 66 -32.77 4.10 -2.49
C PRO A 66 -32.41 5.58 -2.27
N SER A 67 -32.00 6.22 -3.38
CA SER A 67 -31.67 7.65 -3.54
C SER A 67 -32.90 8.58 -3.45
N PRO A 68 -32.74 9.89 -3.20
CA PRO A 68 -33.84 10.88 -3.18
C PRO A 68 -34.17 11.43 -4.58
N ASN A 69 -35.28 12.18 -4.65
CA ASN A 69 -35.70 13.27 -5.57
C ASN A 69 -37.22 13.51 -5.33
N ASP A 70 -37.87 14.66 -5.58
CA ASP A 70 -37.43 15.94 -6.12
C ASP A 70 -38.38 17.12 -5.79
N ILE A 71 -37.89 18.36 -5.97
CA ILE A 71 -38.59 19.57 -6.47
C ILE A 71 -39.87 20.14 -5.78
N GLN A 72 -39.68 21.33 -5.17
CA GLN A 72 -40.47 22.59 -5.26
C GLN A 72 -42.02 22.62 -5.15
N LYS A 73 -42.53 23.60 -4.37
CA LYS A 73 -43.26 24.75 -4.96
C LYS A 73 -43.26 26.00 -4.05
N THR A 74 -43.30 27.19 -4.66
CA THR A 74 -43.40 28.51 -4.02
C THR A 74 -44.81 29.11 -4.14
N THR A 75 -45.17 29.94 -3.15
CA THR A 75 -46.11 31.08 -3.29
C THR A 75 -45.71 32.16 -2.27
N ALA A 76 -46.00 33.42 -2.56
CA ALA A 76 -45.56 34.58 -1.78
C ALA A 76 -46.72 35.54 -1.47
N SER A 77 -46.49 36.47 -0.55
CA SER A 77 -47.19 37.76 -0.52
C SER A 77 -46.32 38.85 0.12
N GLU A 78 -46.70 40.10 -0.10
CA GLU A 78 -46.02 41.34 0.35
C GLU A 78 -46.24 41.60 1.87
N LYS A 79 -45.67 42.60 2.56
CA LYS A 79 -45.13 43.92 2.14
C LYS A 79 -44.22 44.53 3.25
N ALA A 80 -43.45 45.57 2.90
CA ALA A 80 -42.57 46.37 3.78
C ALA A 80 -42.84 47.89 3.55
N PRO A 81 -42.24 48.86 4.29
CA PRO A 81 -41.24 48.80 5.38
C PRO A 81 -41.82 49.33 6.72
N GLU A 82 -41.09 49.67 7.80
CA GLU A 82 -40.04 50.70 7.98
C GLU A 82 -38.98 50.28 9.04
N VAL A 83 -37.96 51.12 9.30
CA VAL A 83 -36.68 50.77 9.94
C VAL A 83 -36.52 51.37 11.35
N GLU A 84 -36.12 50.56 12.33
CA GLU A 84 -35.01 50.91 13.24
C GLU A 84 -34.38 49.70 13.97
N ILE A 85 -33.25 49.94 14.63
CA ILE A 85 -32.26 48.98 15.17
C ILE A 85 -32.18 49.27 16.69
N GLN A 86 -32.03 48.36 17.67
CA GLN A 86 -31.32 47.07 17.77
C GLN A 86 -32.05 46.11 18.75
N SER A 87 -31.59 44.86 18.93
CA SER A 87 -32.27 43.82 19.75
C SER A 87 -31.46 43.39 21.01
N PRO A 88 -31.73 42.25 21.68
CA PRO A 88 -32.30 42.14 23.04
C PRO A 88 -31.24 41.90 24.14
N GLY A 89 -31.54 41.76 25.45
CA GLY A 89 -32.82 41.80 26.18
C GLY A 89 -33.03 40.58 27.11
N GLY A 90 -33.45 40.81 28.37
CA GLY A 90 -33.83 39.77 29.35
C GLY A 90 -32.79 39.44 30.45
N THR A 91 -33.11 38.82 31.60
CA THR A 91 -34.42 38.38 32.14
C THR A 91 -34.37 38.17 33.68
N GLN A 92 -35.18 38.94 34.45
CA GLN A 92 -35.77 38.63 35.79
C GLN A 92 -34.87 38.41 37.05
N LYS A 93 -35.37 38.33 38.31
CA LYS A 93 -36.46 39.06 39.06
C LYS A 93 -36.60 38.54 40.52
N SER A 94 -36.39 39.37 41.55
CA SER A 94 -36.93 39.27 42.95
C SER A 94 -36.52 40.55 43.72
N SER A 95 -37.26 41.24 44.63
CA SER A 95 -38.27 40.90 45.66
C SER A 95 -37.63 40.21 46.90
N VAL A 96 -37.90 40.55 48.17
CA VAL A 96 -39.17 40.82 48.89
C VAL A 96 -38.96 41.63 50.21
N GLN A 97 -39.84 42.61 50.52
CA GLN A 97 -40.37 43.13 51.84
C GLN A 97 -39.41 43.58 53.01
N GLN A 98 -39.67 44.64 53.82
CA GLN A 98 -40.74 44.96 54.84
C GLN A 98 -40.47 44.25 56.21
N THR A 99 -40.87 44.66 57.43
CA THR A 99 -41.79 45.68 58.05
C THR A 99 -41.09 46.21 59.37
N THR A 100 -41.54 46.88 60.46
CA THR A 100 -42.81 47.34 61.12
C THR A 100 -42.48 48.43 62.19
N LEU A 101 -43.50 48.90 62.96
CA LEU A 101 -43.51 49.75 64.18
C LEU A 101 -43.38 51.28 63.94
N GLU A 102 -44.29 52.19 64.33
CA GLU A 102 -45.21 52.35 65.50
C GLU A 102 -44.53 52.89 66.78
N GLY A 103 -45.07 53.89 67.50
CA GLY A 103 -46.26 54.74 67.24
C GLY A 103 -46.58 55.70 68.42
N ASN A 104 -47.47 56.69 68.20
CA ASN A 104 -48.10 57.60 69.19
C ASN A 104 -47.10 58.54 69.96
N GLU A 105 -47.42 59.69 70.59
CA GLU A 105 -48.61 60.58 70.73
C GLU A 105 -48.11 61.95 71.31
N SER A 106 -48.85 63.07 71.47
CA SER A 106 -50.23 63.47 71.12
C SER A 106 -50.31 65.01 70.84
N THR A 107 -51.05 65.80 71.65
CA THR A 107 -51.31 67.26 71.58
C THR A 107 -51.63 67.77 73.02
N PRO A 108 -51.99 69.05 73.34
CA PRO A 108 -52.18 70.28 72.52
C PRO A 108 -51.59 71.58 73.14
N ASP A 109 -52.13 72.73 72.70
CA ASP A 109 -52.44 73.95 73.48
C ASP A 109 -51.49 75.20 73.57
N ASN A 110 -51.91 76.23 72.80
CA ASN A 110 -52.49 77.49 73.31
C ASN A 110 -51.69 78.82 73.31
N VAL A 111 -52.24 79.79 72.55
CA VAL A 111 -52.33 81.25 72.82
C VAL A 111 -51.14 82.22 72.61
N GLN A 112 -51.27 83.00 71.51
CA GLN A 112 -51.14 84.47 71.35
C GLN A 112 -49.86 85.25 71.77
N ASN A 113 -49.42 86.12 70.85
CA ASN A 113 -48.94 87.48 71.19
C ASN A 113 -49.17 88.43 69.98
N ILE A 114 -48.74 89.71 70.08
CA ILE A 114 -48.90 90.82 69.12
C ILE A 114 -50.34 91.40 69.14
N SER A 115 -50.76 92.22 70.12
CA SER A 115 -50.25 93.51 70.64
C SER A 115 -50.80 94.75 69.92
N TYR A 116 -51.74 95.45 70.57
CA TYR A 116 -52.07 96.87 70.30
C TYR A 116 -52.41 97.59 71.61
N LEU A 117 -51.39 98.11 72.30
CA LEU A 117 -51.59 99.00 73.44
C LEU A 117 -51.17 100.43 73.06
N LYS A 118 -52.16 101.31 72.98
CA LYS A 118 -52.07 102.69 72.52
C LYS A 118 -51.43 103.58 73.60
N LYS A 119 -50.61 104.54 73.18
CA LYS A 119 -49.84 105.48 74.04
C LYS A 119 -50.66 106.04 75.22
N ILE A 120 -50.08 105.98 76.42
CA ILE A 120 -50.37 106.92 77.52
C ILE A 120 -49.14 107.83 77.66
N PRO A 121 -49.27 109.17 77.61
CA PRO A 121 -48.14 110.08 77.75
C PRO A 121 -47.57 110.20 79.17
N MET A 122 -46.46 110.94 79.24
CA MET A 122 -45.68 111.26 80.43
C MET A 122 -46.51 111.78 81.62
N VAL A 123 -46.10 111.38 82.83
CA VAL A 123 -46.22 112.25 84.01
C VAL A 123 -45.39 113.50 83.74
N ASP A 124 -45.99 114.68 83.89
CA ASP A 124 -45.23 115.89 84.17
C ASP A 124 -45.67 116.50 85.52
N THR A 125 -44.69 116.49 86.42
CA THR A 125 -44.47 117.40 87.56
C THR A 125 -45.64 118.29 87.98
N SER A 126 -46.34 117.91 89.05
CA SER A 126 -47.11 118.89 89.82
C SER A 126 -46.16 119.93 90.43
N GLN A 127 -46.55 121.21 90.43
CA GLN A 127 -45.83 122.26 91.16
C GLN A 127 -46.10 122.19 92.68
N SER A 128 -45.90 121.01 93.27
CA SER A 128 -45.62 120.84 94.68
C SER A 128 -44.11 120.94 94.90
N LYS A 129 -43.67 121.73 95.89
CA LYS A 129 -42.25 122.05 96.09
C LYS A 129 -41.47 120.86 96.69
N CYS A 130 -41.07 119.91 95.85
CA CYS A 130 -40.10 118.85 96.19
C CYS A 130 -38.79 119.46 96.71
N CYS A 131 -38.21 118.85 97.74
CA CYS A 131 -36.96 119.29 98.34
C CYS A 131 -35.72 118.72 97.63
N THR A 132 -34.54 119.26 97.93
CA THR A 132 -33.25 118.88 97.32
C THR A 132 -32.86 117.40 97.43
N LYS A 133 -33.53 116.60 98.30
CA LYS A 133 -33.37 115.13 98.31
C LYS A 133 -34.00 114.45 97.10
N CYS A 134 -35.25 114.79 96.73
CA CYS A 134 -35.93 114.12 95.62
C CYS A 134 -35.38 114.50 94.23
N LEU A 135 -34.72 115.67 94.10
CA LEU A 135 -33.99 116.03 92.87
C LEU A 135 -32.79 115.09 92.62
N ARG A 136 -31.93 114.90 93.64
CA ARG A 136 -30.76 114.00 93.54
C ARG A 136 -31.14 112.55 93.23
N THR A 137 -32.22 112.05 93.82
CA THR A 137 -32.73 110.70 93.49
C THR A 137 -33.20 110.61 92.05
N SER A 138 -33.84 111.67 91.51
CA SER A 138 -34.22 111.74 90.09
C SER A 138 -33.01 111.74 89.16
N GLU A 139 -31.99 112.54 89.48
CA GLU A 139 -30.71 112.59 88.75
C GLU A 139 -30.02 111.22 88.73
N MET A 140 -29.86 110.57 89.89
CA MET A 140 -29.31 109.21 89.99
C MET A 140 -30.13 108.18 89.20
N CYS A 141 -31.47 108.22 89.28
CA CYS A 141 -32.33 107.33 88.50
C CYS A 141 -32.22 107.57 86.98
N ASN A 142 -32.01 108.82 86.55
CA ASN A 142 -31.83 109.14 85.15
C ASN A 142 -30.44 108.75 84.63
N GLU A 143 -29.38 108.88 85.43
CA GLU A 143 -28.05 108.38 85.08
C GLU A 143 -28.02 106.85 85.04
N ALA A 144 -28.61 106.18 86.03
CA ALA A 144 -28.79 104.74 86.03
C ALA A 144 -29.59 104.25 84.80
N ARG A 145 -30.58 105.01 84.33
CA ARG A 145 -31.30 104.73 83.08
C ARG A 145 -30.44 104.92 81.82
N LYS A 146 -29.52 105.91 81.79
CA LYS A 146 -28.55 106.05 80.69
C LYS A 146 -27.59 104.88 80.66
N GLU A 147 -27.02 104.50 81.81
CA GLU A 147 -26.11 103.35 81.93
C GLU A 147 -26.79 102.02 81.61
N LEU A 148 -28.03 101.81 82.07
CA LEU A 148 -28.83 100.65 81.68
C LEU A 148 -29.07 100.63 80.15
N LYS A 149 -29.35 101.77 79.52
CA LYS A 149 -29.51 101.87 78.07
C LYS A 149 -28.18 101.66 77.31
N MET A 150 -27.06 102.16 77.83
CA MET A 150 -25.73 101.98 77.25
C MET A 150 -25.26 100.53 77.35
N THR A 151 -25.46 99.88 78.49
CA THR A 151 -25.18 98.46 78.68
C THR A 151 -26.12 97.57 77.85
N GLN A 152 -27.41 97.89 77.75
CA GLN A 152 -28.35 97.21 76.87
C GLN A 152 -27.93 97.31 75.39
N ASN A 153 -27.58 98.50 74.90
CA ASN A 153 -27.04 98.71 73.54
C ASN A 153 -25.72 97.95 73.31
N LYS A 154 -24.92 97.72 74.36
CA LYS A 154 -23.65 96.98 74.29
C LYS A 154 -23.90 95.46 74.28
N LEU A 155 -24.84 94.97 75.08
CA LEU A 155 -25.29 93.57 75.06
C LEU A 155 -25.91 93.21 73.70
N GLU A 156 -26.80 94.05 73.16
CA GLU A 156 -27.41 93.84 71.83
C GLU A 156 -26.36 93.75 70.71
N LYS A 157 -25.26 94.52 70.80
CA LYS A 157 -24.12 94.42 69.87
C LYS A 157 -23.36 93.10 70.02
N TYR A 158 -23.18 92.59 71.24
CA TYR A 158 -22.57 91.27 71.46
C TYR A 158 -23.49 90.14 71.01
N GLU A 159 -24.79 90.20 71.28
CA GLU A 159 -25.80 89.25 70.83
C GLU A 159 -25.86 89.18 69.29
N LYS A 160 -25.88 90.34 68.61
CA LYS A 160 -25.81 90.42 67.14
C LYS A 160 -24.47 89.95 66.58
N LYS A 161 -23.38 89.98 67.34
CA LYS A 161 -22.11 89.36 66.95
C LYS A 161 -22.14 87.85 67.14
N ALA A 162 -22.67 87.36 68.27
CA ALA A 162 -22.81 85.94 68.58
C ALA A 162 -23.66 85.21 67.54
N LYS A 163 -24.83 85.76 67.20
CA LYS A 163 -25.72 85.23 66.15
C LYS A 163 -25.02 85.13 64.79
N ARG A 164 -24.23 86.14 64.40
CA ARG A 164 -23.43 86.09 63.16
C ARG A 164 -22.31 85.04 63.18
N THR A 165 -21.67 84.82 64.33
CA THR A 165 -20.68 83.74 64.45
C THR A 165 -21.34 82.36 64.43
N GLU A 166 -22.51 82.22 65.03
CA GLU A 166 -23.32 80.99 65.01
C GLU A 166 -23.86 80.68 63.60
N GLU A 167 -24.38 81.67 62.87
CA GLU A 167 -24.75 81.58 61.45
C GLU A 167 -23.58 81.11 60.57
N VAL A 168 -22.37 81.61 60.82
CA VAL A 168 -21.16 81.20 60.09
C VAL A 168 -20.73 79.79 60.48
N GLU A 169 -20.80 79.42 61.76
CA GLU A 169 -20.45 78.08 62.23
C GLU A 169 -21.41 77.01 61.69
N ILE A 170 -22.71 77.30 61.63
CA ILE A 170 -23.71 76.44 61.00
C ILE A 170 -23.35 76.22 59.53
N ARG A 171 -23.08 77.30 58.76
CA ARG A 171 -22.66 77.19 57.35
C ARG A 171 -21.35 76.43 57.17
N MET A 172 -20.41 76.55 58.10
CA MET A 172 -19.18 75.76 58.07
C MET A 172 -19.47 74.27 58.31
N ARG A 173 -20.36 73.92 59.25
CA ARG A 173 -20.79 72.53 59.49
C ARG A 173 -21.57 71.95 58.29
N GLU A 174 -22.43 72.74 57.65
CA GLU A 174 -23.13 72.38 56.41
C GLU A 174 -22.13 72.10 55.27
N MET A 175 -21.23 73.05 55.00
CA MET A 175 -20.19 72.92 53.96
C MET A 175 -19.24 71.73 54.23
N GLU A 176 -18.89 71.46 55.48
CA GLU A 176 -18.07 70.30 55.83
C GLU A 176 -18.85 68.98 55.61
N ALA A 177 -20.16 68.95 55.87
CA ALA A 177 -21.01 67.80 55.57
C ALA A 177 -21.16 67.57 54.06
N GLU A 178 -21.35 68.62 53.26
CA GLU A 178 -21.35 68.54 51.79
C GLU A 178 -20.01 68.05 51.24
N MET A 179 -18.88 68.58 51.73
CA MET A 179 -17.55 68.11 51.35
C MET A 179 -17.31 66.64 51.74
N LYS A 180 -17.78 66.19 52.91
CA LYS A 180 -17.75 64.78 53.32
C LYS A 180 -18.60 63.90 52.38
N LYS A 181 -19.79 64.36 52.00
CA LYS A 181 -20.67 63.67 51.04
C LYS A 181 -20.02 63.57 49.66
N MET A 182 -19.57 64.70 49.09
CA MET A 182 -18.91 64.75 47.79
C MET A 182 -17.65 63.88 47.74
N LYS A 183 -16.85 63.85 48.82
CA LYS A 183 -15.69 62.98 48.96
C LYS A 183 -16.05 61.49 49.03
N LYS A 184 -17.20 61.12 49.59
CA LYS A 184 -17.72 59.74 49.55
C LYS A 184 -18.16 59.37 48.13
N GLU A 185 -18.96 60.21 47.47
CA GLU A 185 -19.40 59.95 46.10
C GLU A 185 -18.24 59.92 45.09
N MET A 186 -17.19 60.72 45.28
CA MET A 186 -15.98 60.68 44.44
C MET A 186 -15.31 59.30 44.52
N LYS A 187 -15.10 58.77 45.73
CA LYS A 187 -14.55 57.41 45.94
C LYS A 187 -15.43 56.31 45.37
N GLU A 188 -16.74 56.47 45.44
CA GLU A 188 -17.69 55.51 44.86
C GLU A 188 -17.66 55.54 43.31
N ARG A 189 -17.46 56.72 42.71
CA ARG A 189 -17.22 56.86 41.26
C ARG A 189 -15.84 56.31 40.84
N GLU A 190 -14.81 56.54 41.64
CA GLU A 190 -13.44 56.02 41.44
C GLU A 190 -13.42 54.49 41.42
N LEU A 191 -13.96 53.84 42.46
CA LEU A 191 -14.13 52.38 42.54
C LEU A 191 -15.07 51.80 41.47
N ALA A 192 -15.96 52.61 40.89
CA ALA A 192 -16.82 52.21 39.79
C ALA A 192 -16.15 52.33 38.41
N MET A 193 -15.19 53.26 38.24
CA MET A 193 -14.33 53.28 37.05
C MET A 193 -13.32 52.14 37.09
N GLU A 194 -12.59 51.96 38.19
CA GLU A 194 -11.58 50.88 38.34
C GLU A 194 -12.15 49.49 38.00
N LYS A 195 -13.38 49.19 38.46
CA LYS A 195 -14.09 47.96 38.08
C LYS A 195 -14.37 47.87 36.58
N LYS A 196 -14.86 48.94 35.96
CA LYS A 196 -15.11 48.97 34.52
C LYS A 196 -13.83 48.87 33.69
N ASP A 197 -12.72 49.44 34.16
CA ASP A 197 -11.43 49.34 33.51
C ASP A 197 -10.92 47.88 33.55
N THR A 198 -11.09 47.17 34.69
CA THR A 198 -10.80 45.72 34.75
C THR A 198 -11.71 44.88 33.85
N GLU A 199 -13.01 45.19 33.79
CA GLU A 199 -13.97 44.53 32.90
C GLU A 199 -13.63 44.75 31.42
N ILE A 200 -13.21 45.96 31.05
CA ILE A 200 -12.74 46.31 29.70
C ILE A 200 -11.46 45.55 29.32
N GLU A 201 -10.49 45.43 30.22
CA GLU A 201 -9.26 44.65 29.96
C GLU A 201 -9.51 43.14 29.86
N ASP A 202 -10.45 42.60 30.64
CA ASP A 202 -10.88 41.21 30.52
C ASP A 202 -11.61 40.96 29.17
N LEU A 203 -12.52 41.85 28.78
CA LEU A 203 -13.21 41.79 27.49
C LEU A 203 -12.24 41.90 26.30
N LYS A 204 -11.27 42.84 26.33
CA LYS A 204 -10.20 42.93 25.32
C LYS A 204 -9.44 41.61 25.17
N ARG A 205 -9.11 40.97 26.30
CA ARG A 205 -8.39 39.69 26.31
C ARG A 205 -9.21 38.57 25.68
N ASP A 206 -10.53 38.56 25.86
CA ASP A 206 -11.42 37.54 25.29
C ASP A 206 -11.78 37.79 23.82
N VAL A 207 -11.81 39.06 23.38
CA VAL A 207 -11.82 39.41 21.95
C VAL A 207 -10.56 38.88 21.26
N LEU A 208 -9.36 39.19 21.77
CA LEU A 208 -8.08 38.72 21.21
C LEU A 208 -7.99 37.18 21.16
N LYS A 209 -8.47 36.48 22.20
CA LYS A 209 -8.58 35.00 22.18
C LYS A 209 -9.52 34.51 21.07
N SER A 210 -10.61 35.22 20.81
CA SER A 210 -11.63 34.84 19.83
C SER A 210 -11.16 35.11 18.39
N GLU A 211 -10.49 36.23 18.16
CA GLU A 211 -9.80 36.53 16.90
C GLU A 211 -8.72 35.49 16.60
N ALA A 212 -7.89 35.13 17.59
CA ALA A 212 -6.87 34.09 17.44
C ALA A 212 -7.45 32.69 17.18
N LYS A 213 -8.64 32.37 17.71
CA LYS A 213 -9.38 31.14 17.35
C LYS A 213 -9.89 31.20 15.91
N ASN A 214 -10.49 32.32 15.49
CA ASN A 214 -11.01 32.51 14.14
C ASN A 214 -9.90 32.42 13.08
N ALA A 215 -8.75 33.07 13.32
CA ALA A 215 -7.59 32.99 12.44
C ALA A 215 -7.04 31.55 12.30
N LYS A 216 -7.00 30.79 13.41
CA LYS A 216 -6.62 29.35 13.37
C LYS A 216 -7.64 28.51 12.59
N MET A 217 -8.93 28.78 12.72
CA MET A 217 -9.99 28.10 11.98
C MET A 217 -9.88 28.34 10.48
N GLN A 218 -9.71 29.61 10.05
CA GLN A 218 -9.49 29.96 8.64
C GLN A 218 -8.19 29.37 8.06
N LEU A 219 -7.13 29.25 8.87
CA LEU A 219 -5.90 28.57 8.46
C LEU A 219 -6.12 27.07 8.24
N ALA A 220 -6.84 26.41 9.17
CA ALA A 220 -7.17 24.99 9.05
C ALA A 220 -8.07 24.70 7.84
N GLU A 221 -9.06 25.55 7.59
CA GLU A 221 -9.95 25.49 6.42
C GLU A 221 -9.18 25.64 5.10
N LYS A 222 -8.27 26.64 5.01
CA LYS A 222 -7.39 26.81 3.84
C LYS A 222 -6.46 25.61 3.63
N ASN A 223 -5.85 25.10 4.69
CA ASN A 223 -4.98 23.90 4.61
C ASN A 223 -5.77 22.66 4.18
N HIS A 224 -7.01 22.51 4.63
CA HIS A 224 -7.89 21.42 4.19
C HIS A 224 -8.27 21.57 2.70
N SER A 225 -8.61 22.78 2.25
CA SER A 225 -8.90 23.06 0.84
C SER A 225 -7.69 22.81 -0.07
N ILE A 226 -6.48 23.17 0.34
CA ILE A 226 -5.23 22.86 -0.39
C ILE A 226 -5.07 21.34 -0.50
N SER A 227 -5.18 20.60 0.61
CA SER A 227 -5.06 19.14 0.62
C SER A 227 -6.15 18.45 -0.21
N GLN A 228 -7.37 19.00 -0.24
CA GLN A 228 -8.47 18.51 -1.09
C GLN A 228 -8.18 18.74 -2.57
N ASN A 229 -7.61 19.89 -2.94
CA ASN A 229 -7.23 20.19 -4.33
C ASN A 229 -6.08 19.30 -4.80
N GLU A 230 -5.06 19.08 -3.97
CA GLU A 230 -3.99 18.10 -4.25
C GLU A 230 -4.51 16.68 -4.45
N LEU A 231 -5.56 16.28 -3.71
CA LEU A 231 -6.20 14.98 -3.88
C LEU A 231 -7.01 14.91 -5.17
N LEU A 232 -7.71 15.98 -5.55
CA LEU A 232 -8.43 16.07 -6.82
C LEU A 232 -7.48 16.01 -8.02
N GLU A 233 -6.34 16.73 -7.97
CA GLU A 233 -5.29 16.71 -8.99
C GLU A 233 -4.73 15.29 -9.22
N LYS A 234 -4.38 14.59 -8.13
CA LYS A 234 -3.93 13.19 -8.18
C LYS A 234 -5.02 12.24 -8.71
N ILE A 235 -6.31 12.53 -8.45
CA ILE A 235 -7.43 11.75 -9.00
C ILE A 235 -7.61 12.02 -10.51
N THR A 236 -7.42 13.26 -10.99
CA THR A 236 -7.44 13.55 -12.43
C THR A 236 -6.28 12.90 -13.17
N ASP A 237 -5.05 12.98 -12.64
CA ASP A 237 -3.87 12.36 -13.24
C ASP A 237 -4.04 10.83 -13.39
N LEU A 238 -4.50 10.16 -12.33
CA LEU A 238 -4.78 8.72 -12.36
C LEU A 238 -5.95 8.37 -13.29
N SER A 239 -6.95 9.25 -13.41
CA SER A 239 -8.07 9.07 -14.35
C SER A 239 -7.59 9.14 -15.80
N ASP A 240 -6.73 10.10 -16.13
CA ASP A 240 -6.20 10.29 -17.49
C ASP A 240 -5.13 9.24 -17.85
N GLN A 241 -4.29 8.82 -16.90
CA GLN A 241 -3.43 7.64 -17.08
C GLN A 241 -4.27 6.39 -17.39
N SER A 242 -5.35 6.15 -16.63
CA SER A 242 -6.22 4.98 -16.84
C SER A 242 -6.91 4.99 -18.21
N LYS A 243 -7.31 6.17 -18.73
CA LYS A 243 -7.83 6.34 -20.09
C LYS A 243 -6.75 5.98 -21.13
N ALA A 244 -5.57 6.56 -21.01
CA ALA A 244 -4.46 6.32 -21.95
C ALA A 244 -3.97 4.86 -21.95
N GLU A 245 -3.98 4.18 -20.80
CA GLU A 245 -3.69 2.75 -20.71
C GLU A 245 -4.78 1.89 -21.34
N LYS A 246 -6.06 2.25 -21.16
CA LYS A 246 -7.17 1.58 -21.83
C LYS A 246 -7.07 1.71 -23.36
N GLU A 247 -6.79 2.91 -23.88
CA GLU A 247 -6.63 3.14 -25.33
C GLU A 247 -5.50 2.28 -25.93
N ARG A 248 -4.37 2.15 -25.21
CA ARG A 248 -3.28 1.23 -25.61
C ARG A 248 -3.71 -0.23 -25.61
N ILE A 249 -4.53 -0.66 -24.64
CA ILE A 249 -5.06 -2.03 -24.58
C ILE A 249 -6.03 -2.28 -25.75
N ASP A 250 -6.92 -1.34 -26.04
CA ASP A 250 -7.87 -1.43 -27.16
C ASP A 250 -7.12 -1.47 -28.53
N GLU A 251 -6.04 -0.70 -28.71
CA GLU A 251 -5.20 -0.79 -29.91
C GLU A 251 -4.43 -2.14 -29.99
N LEU A 252 -3.81 -2.59 -28.90
CA LEU A 252 -3.10 -3.89 -28.88
C LEU A 252 -4.05 -5.06 -29.18
N MET A 253 -5.29 -5.03 -28.69
CA MET A 253 -6.32 -6.00 -29.05
C MET A 253 -6.66 -5.97 -30.54
N ALA A 254 -6.75 -4.77 -31.15
CA ALA A 254 -6.99 -4.63 -32.58
C ALA A 254 -5.82 -5.17 -33.43
N GLN A 255 -4.58 -4.87 -33.05
CA GLN A 255 -3.38 -5.39 -33.70
C GLN A 255 -3.30 -6.93 -33.61
N LEU A 256 -3.54 -7.50 -32.42
CA LEU A 256 -3.51 -8.94 -32.19
C LEU A 256 -4.64 -9.68 -32.93
N LYS A 257 -5.83 -9.07 -33.02
CA LYS A 257 -6.93 -9.58 -33.87
C LYS A 257 -6.52 -9.61 -35.35
N SER A 258 -5.94 -8.53 -35.88
CA SER A 258 -5.45 -8.49 -37.27
C SER A 258 -4.31 -9.48 -37.51
N GLN A 259 -3.44 -9.74 -36.53
CA GLN A 259 -2.41 -10.78 -36.63
C GLN A 259 -3.04 -12.18 -36.67
N LYS A 260 -4.02 -12.47 -35.81
CA LYS A 260 -4.77 -13.73 -35.80
C LYS A 260 -5.46 -14.00 -37.14
N GLU A 261 -6.18 -13.02 -37.68
CA GLU A 261 -6.88 -13.15 -38.97
C GLU A 261 -5.92 -13.45 -40.13
N ARG A 262 -4.72 -12.84 -40.13
CA ARG A 262 -3.66 -13.16 -41.11
C ARG A 262 -3.11 -14.57 -40.94
N MET A 263 -2.87 -15.03 -39.71
CA MET A 263 -2.41 -16.40 -39.45
C MET A 263 -3.48 -17.44 -39.84
N GLU A 264 -4.76 -17.21 -39.54
CA GLU A 264 -5.85 -18.11 -39.96
C GLU A 264 -5.98 -18.20 -41.49
N LEU A 265 -5.78 -17.10 -42.21
CA LEU A 265 -5.78 -17.10 -43.68
C LEU A 265 -4.58 -17.91 -44.24
N GLN A 266 -3.38 -17.71 -43.68
CA GLN A 266 -2.19 -18.44 -44.08
C GLN A 266 -2.31 -19.96 -43.79
N ILE A 267 -2.90 -20.33 -42.65
CA ILE A 267 -3.18 -21.73 -42.30
C ILE A 267 -4.13 -22.37 -43.33
N LYS A 268 -5.22 -21.69 -43.71
CA LYS A 268 -6.16 -22.18 -44.74
C LYS A 268 -5.49 -22.37 -46.10
N GLN A 269 -4.68 -21.40 -46.54
CA GLN A 269 -3.92 -21.50 -47.80
C GLN A 269 -2.93 -22.68 -47.79
N ASN A 270 -2.22 -22.88 -46.67
CA ASN A 270 -1.32 -24.03 -46.50
C ASN A 270 -2.09 -25.36 -46.49
N GLU A 271 -3.27 -25.42 -45.86
CA GLU A 271 -4.13 -26.61 -45.82
C GLU A 271 -4.68 -26.98 -47.21
N GLU A 272 -5.08 -25.99 -48.01
CA GLU A 272 -5.53 -26.16 -49.39
C GLU A 272 -4.38 -26.63 -50.31
N SER A 273 -3.19 -26.04 -50.15
CA SER A 273 -1.98 -26.46 -50.87
C SER A 273 -1.60 -27.91 -50.55
N LEU A 274 -1.60 -28.29 -49.27
CA LEU A 274 -1.29 -29.66 -48.84
C LEU A 274 -2.35 -30.67 -49.33
N LYS A 275 -3.64 -30.31 -49.31
CA LYS A 275 -4.72 -31.13 -49.90
C LYS A 275 -4.52 -31.33 -51.41
N LEU A 276 -4.02 -30.34 -52.14
CA LEU A 276 -3.71 -30.47 -53.56
C LEU A 276 -2.51 -31.40 -53.80
N GLU A 277 -1.44 -31.28 -53.01
CA GLU A 277 -0.28 -32.18 -53.12
C GLU A 277 -0.67 -33.63 -52.78
N ILE A 278 -1.41 -33.87 -51.69
CA ILE A 278 -1.89 -35.21 -51.31
C ILE A 278 -2.63 -35.86 -52.49
N ARG A 279 -3.61 -35.17 -53.08
CA ARG A 279 -4.35 -35.64 -54.26
C ARG A 279 -3.46 -35.93 -55.47
N GLN A 280 -2.33 -35.24 -55.62
CA GLN A 280 -1.38 -35.50 -56.69
C GLN A 280 -0.52 -36.74 -56.41
N LYS A 281 -0.06 -36.94 -55.16
CA LYS A 281 0.65 -38.18 -54.77
C LYS A 281 -0.26 -39.40 -54.88
N GLU A 282 -1.53 -39.28 -54.44
CA GLU A 282 -2.54 -40.34 -54.53
C GLU A 282 -2.71 -40.86 -55.96
N ARG A 283 -2.83 -39.96 -56.96
CA ARG A 283 -2.88 -40.36 -58.38
C ARG A 283 -1.63 -41.12 -58.82
N GLY A 284 -0.44 -40.60 -58.49
CA GLY A 284 0.83 -41.27 -58.83
C GLY A 284 0.99 -42.64 -58.16
N PHE A 285 0.46 -42.83 -56.95
CA PHE A 285 0.42 -44.14 -56.29
C PHE A 285 -0.56 -45.12 -56.96
N GLU A 286 -1.68 -44.63 -57.51
CA GLU A 286 -2.64 -45.47 -58.25
C GLU A 286 -2.08 -45.87 -59.62
N GLU A 287 -1.45 -44.94 -60.34
CA GLU A 287 -0.72 -45.19 -61.59
C GLU A 287 0.39 -46.25 -61.39
N LEU A 288 1.18 -46.12 -60.32
CA LEU A 288 2.21 -47.10 -59.96
C LEU A 288 1.61 -48.47 -59.59
N ARG A 289 0.46 -48.49 -58.90
CA ARG A 289 -0.25 -49.74 -58.55
C ARG A 289 -0.78 -50.45 -59.80
N ALA A 290 -1.31 -49.71 -60.77
CA ALA A 290 -1.74 -50.25 -62.04
C ALA A 290 -0.56 -50.85 -62.83
N ALA A 291 0.57 -50.15 -62.91
CA ALA A 291 1.78 -50.66 -63.55
C ALA A 291 2.33 -51.94 -62.88
N LEU A 292 2.34 -51.99 -61.54
CA LEU A 292 2.74 -53.19 -60.78
C LEU A 292 1.80 -54.38 -61.04
N SER A 293 0.49 -54.14 -61.19
CA SER A 293 -0.48 -55.19 -61.52
C SER A 293 -0.22 -55.78 -62.92
N ILE A 294 0.03 -54.92 -63.92
CA ILE A 294 0.37 -55.34 -65.29
C ILE A 294 1.63 -56.22 -65.28
N MET A 295 2.73 -55.75 -64.68
CA MET A 295 3.99 -56.50 -64.59
C MET A 295 3.85 -57.83 -63.83
N SER A 296 2.94 -57.93 -62.85
CA SER A 296 2.66 -59.20 -62.15
C SER A 296 1.99 -60.21 -63.09
N ASN A 297 0.99 -59.78 -63.87
CA ASN A 297 0.29 -60.62 -64.83
C ASN A 297 1.22 -61.10 -65.96
N GLU A 298 2.10 -60.22 -66.45
CA GLU A 298 3.15 -60.56 -67.44
C GLU A 298 4.12 -61.60 -66.88
N LYS A 299 4.63 -61.37 -65.65
CA LYS A 299 5.52 -62.30 -64.95
C LYS A 299 4.88 -63.68 -64.76
N GLU A 300 3.59 -63.74 -64.41
CA GLU A 300 2.85 -65.00 -64.31
C GLU A 300 2.69 -65.71 -65.66
N SER A 301 2.56 -64.98 -66.77
CA SER A 301 2.58 -65.61 -68.11
C SER A 301 3.95 -66.17 -68.47
N ILE A 302 5.00 -65.36 -68.29
CA ILE A 302 6.39 -65.79 -68.52
C ILE A 302 6.73 -67.01 -67.65
N GLN A 303 6.22 -67.10 -66.41
CA GLN A 303 6.37 -68.27 -65.55
C GLN A 303 5.59 -69.50 -66.06
N ARG A 304 4.34 -69.34 -66.54
CA ARG A 304 3.56 -70.42 -67.17
C ARG A 304 4.22 -70.95 -68.45
N GLU A 305 4.80 -70.06 -69.25
CA GLU A 305 5.53 -70.40 -70.48
C GLU A 305 6.85 -71.10 -70.17
N ASN A 306 7.66 -70.59 -69.23
CA ASN A 306 8.86 -71.25 -68.75
C ASN A 306 8.59 -72.65 -68.18
N ARG A 307 7.45 -72.84 -67.50
CA ARG A 307 7.03 -74.15 -67.00
C ARG A 307 6.74 -75.12 -68.16
N ASN A 308 5.96 -74.70 -69.15
CA ASN A 308 5.70 -75.51 -70.36
C ASN A 308 6.99 -75.86 -71.11
N LEU A 309 7.93 -74.92 -71.23
CA LEU A 309 9.22 -75.16 -71.87
C LEU A 309 10.06 -76.18 -71.08
N ARG A 310 10.10 -76.09 -69.74
CA ARG A 310 10.77 -77.08 -68.89
C ARG A 310 10.13 -78.46 -68.97
N GLU A 311 8.80 -78.54 -68.99
CA GLU A 311 8.07 -79.81 -69.13
C GLU A 311 8.31 -80.45 -70.53
N ARG A 312 8.45 -79.63 -71.59
CA ARG A 312 8.88 -80.11 -72.93
C ARG A 312 10.34 -80.55 -72.97
N ILE A 313 11.25 -79.88 -72.25
CA ILE A 313 12.66 -80.31 -72.14
C ILE A 313 12.77 -81.62 -71.36
N ALA A 314 12.06 -81.77 -70.24
CA ALA A 314 12.02 -82.99 -69.44
C ALA A 314 11.31 -84.17 -70.14
N SER A 315 10.65 -83.92 -71.28
CA SER A 315 10.08 -84.95 -72.16
C SER A 315 11.10 -85.50 -73.18
N ILE A 316 12.33 -84.97 -73.20
CA ILE A 316 13.44 -85.49 -74.00
C ILE A 316 14.18 -86.54 -73.17
N PRO A 317 14.45 -87.76 -73.68
CA PRO A 317 15.18 -88.79 -72.92
C PRO A 317 16.65 -88.37 -72.68
N GLU A 318 17.04 -88.19 -71.41
CA GLU A 318 18.41 -87.85 -71.02
C GLU A 318 19.30 -89.08 -70.75
N ALA A 319 20.60 -88.87 -70.91
CA ALA A 319 21.68 -89.86 -70.70
C ALA A 319 22.29 -89.71 -69.28
N PRO A 320 23.22 -90.59 -68.84
CA PRO A 320 23.44 -90.82 -67.40
C PRO A 320 24.19 -89.69 -66.64
N PRO A 321 24.03 -89.61 -65.31
CA PRO A 321 24.27 -88.38 -64.54
C PRO A 321 25.62 -88.27 -63.83
N THR A 322 26.11 -87.04 -63.64
CA THR A 322 26.88 -86.52 -62.47
C THR A 322 27.36 -85.07 -62.73
N PRO A 323 27.79 -84.27 -61.73
CA PRO A 323 27.61 -84.41 -60.27
C PRO A 323 26.93 -83.19 -59.63
N THR A 324 26.65 -83.27 -58.32
CA THR A 324 26.17 -82.16 -57.48
C THR A 324 27.17 -80.99 -57.43
N VAL A 325 26.66 -79.76 -57.53
CA VAL A 325 27.38 -78.53 -57.16
C VAL A 325 26.52 -77.79 -56.10
N PRO A 326 27.11 -77.19 -55.04
CA PRO A 326 26.33 -76.81 -53.85
C PRO A 326 25.39 -75.63 -54.05
N GLU A 327 24.28 -75.62 -53.30
CA GLU A 327 23.59 -74.37 -52.97
C GLU A 327 24.55 -73.48 -52.16
N SER A 328 24.79 -72.26 -52.65
CA SER A 328 25.68 -71.30 -52.01
C SER A 328 25.04 -70.75 -50.74
N HIS A 329 25.54 -71.16 -49.58
CA HIS A 329 25.25 -70.55 -48.27
C HIS A 329 25.64 -69.06 -48.28
N PHE A 330 24.70 -68.17 -48.60
CA PHE A 330 24.85 -66.72 -48.44
C PHE A 330 24.54 -66.30 -46.99
N GLU A 331 25.31 -66.86 -46.04
CA GLU A 331 25.27 -66.45 -44.63
C GLU A 331 26.09 -65.17 -44.40
N GLY A 332 25.55 -64.05 -44.90
CA GLY A 332 26.08 -62.71 -44.67
C GLY A 332 25.67 -61.73 -45.79
N PRO A 333 25.39 -60.45 -45.50
CA PRO A 333 25.54 -59.76 -44.21
C PRO A 333 24.17 -59.50 -43.54
N THR A 334 23.71 -60.38 -42.64
CA THR A 334 22.46 -60.19 -41.89
C THR A 334 22.47 -58.97 -40.95
N HIS A 335 23.65 -58.42 -40.66
CA HIS A 335 23.88 -57.30 -39.74
C HIS A 335 23.02 -56.05 -40.04
N HIS A 336 22.98 -55.59 -41.30
CA HIS A 336 22.18 -54.41 -41.68
C HIS A 336 20.68 -54.64 -41.48
N ARG A 337 20.20 -55.86 -41.76
CA ARG A 337 18.80 -56.27 -41.57
C ARG A 337 18.42 -56.35 -40.09
N PHE A 338 19.33 -56.78 -39.22
CA PHE A 338 19.14 -56.72 -37.77
C PHE A 338 19.16 -55.30 -37.22
N ALA A 339 20.11 -54.45 -37.67
CA ALA A 339 20.18 -53.03 -37.28
C ALA A 339 18.90 -52.28 -37.69
N LEU A 340 18.46 -52.43 -38.93
CA LEU A 340 17.22 -51.84 -39.46
C LEU A 340 15.99 -52.29 -38.65
N LEU A 341 15.89 -53.58 -38.29
CA LEU A 341 14.83 -54.10 -37.42
C LEU A 341 14.90 -53.51 -35.99
N GLY A 342 16.11 -53.23 -35.49
CA GLY A 342 16.32 -52.54 -34.21
C GLY A 342 15.74 -51.13 -34.22
N PHE A 343 16.19 -50.27 -35.15
CA PHE A 343 15.67 -48.90 -35.26
C PHE A 343 14.18 -48.85 -35.59
N GLN A 344 13.68 -49.75 -36.44
CA GLN A 344 12.26 -49.83 -36.77
C GLN A 344 11.40 -50.13 -35.52
N LYS A 345 11.84 -51.05 -34.65
CA LYS A 345 11.18 -51.29 -33.35
C LYS A 345 11.17 -50.06 -32.44
N ILE A 346 12.25 -49.27 -32.43
CA ILE A 346 12.34 -48.03 -31.64
C ILE A 346 11.30 -47.03 -32.17
N LYS A 347 11.29 -46.75 -33.48
CA LYS A 347 10.33 -45.84 -34.13
C LYS A 347 8.88 -46.25 -33.87
N ASP A 348 8.57 -47.53 -34.02
CA ASP A 348 7.22 -48.05 -33.83
C ASP A 348 6.76 -47.97 -32.35
N SER A 349 7.70 -47.99 -31.39
CA SER A 349 7.42 -47.74 -29.98
C SER A 349 7.14 -46.26 -29.63
N LEU A 350 7.56 -45.33 -30.49
CA LEU A 350 7.36 -43.89 -30.36
C LEU A 350 6.10 -43.40 -31.09
N TYR A 351 5.68 -44.09 -32.15
CA TYR A 351 4.57 -43.72 -33.04
C TYR A 351 3.27 -43.32 -32.31
N HIS A 352 2.92 -44.02 -31.22
CA HIS A 352 1.71 -43.75 -30.44
C HIS A 352 1.81 -42.56 -29.46
N LYS A 353 2.95 -41.85 -29.43
CA LYS A 353 3.26 -40.71 -28.54
C LYS A 353 2.99 -40.99 -27.05
N LYS A 354 3.17 -42.24 -26.61
CA LYS A 354 2.84 -42.67 -25.25
C LYS A 354 3.67 -41.92 -24.21
N GLN A 355 4.97 -41.82 -24.46
CA GLN A 355 5.96 -41.13 -23.63
C GLN A 355 5.55 -39.67 -23.41
N LEU A 356 5.16 -38.97 -24.48
CA LEU A 356 4.71 -37.57 -24.43
C LEU A 356 3.42 -37.38 -23.62
N LYS A 357 2.46 -38.31 -23.74
CA LYS A 357 1.24 -38.31 -22.91
C LYS A 357 1.57 -38.48 -21.43
N GLN A 358 2.42 -39.46 -21.10
CA GLN A 358 2.84 -39.71 -19.71
C GLN A 358 3.63 -38.53 -19.13
N ALA A 359 4.51 -37.91 -19.92
CA ALA A 359 5.23 -36.70 -19.53
C ALA A 359 4.27 -35.55 -19.22
N LYS A 360 3.26 -35.33 -20.09
CA LYS A 360 2.22 -34.33 -19.84
C LYS A 360 1.38 -34.66 -18.59
N GLU A 361 0.96 -35.91 -18.41
CA GLU A 361 0.22 -36.35 -17.23
C GLU A 361 0.99 -36.10 -15.92
N MET A 362 2.31 -36.27 -15.91
CA MET A 362 3.15 -35.96 -14.74
C MET A 362 3.23 -34.44 -14.47
N VAL A 363 3.41 -33.63 -15.52
CA VAL A 363 3.52 -32.17 -15.44
C VAL A 363 2.20 -31.53 -14.99
N GLU A 364 1.08 -31.89 -15.61
CA GLU A 364 -0.25 -31.39 -15.22
C GLU A 364 -0.58 -31.81 -13.78
N LYS A 365 -0.19 -33.02 -13.34
CA LYS A 365 -0.38 -33.48 -11.96
C LYS A 365 0.49 -32.71 -10.96
N MET A 366 1.74 -32.37 -11.33
CA MET A 366 2.64 -31.55 -10.51
C MET A 366 2.05 -30.15 -10.29
N LYS A 367 1.59 -29.50 -11.37
CA LYS A 367 0.92 -28.20 -11.34
C LYS A 367 -0.40 -28.24 -10.57
N SER A 368 -1.19 -29.31 -10.71
CA SER A 368 -2.43 -29.54 -9.93
C SER A 368 -2.20 -29.85 -8.44
N SER A 369 -0.94 -30.00 -8.00
CA SER A 369 -0.58 -30.36 -6.63
C SER A 369 0.20 -29.26 -5.90
N SER A 370 0.38 -28.09 -6.52
CA SER A 370 1.08 -26.95 -5.92
C SER A 370 0.68 -25.64 -6.58
N GLU A 371 0.37 -24.61 -5.78
CA GLU A 371 0.06 -23.25 -6.25
C GLU A 371 1.30 -22.36 -6.43
N LEU A 372 2.53 -22.92 -6.32
CA LEU A 372 3.77 -22.14 -6.46
C LEU A 372 4.14 -21.95 -7.92
N VAL A 373 4.30 -20.69 -8.33
CA VAL A 373 4.55 -20.28 -9.71
C VAL A 373 5.89 -20.83 -10.23
N GLU A 374 6.90 -20.90 -9.37
CA GLU A 374 8.22 -21.46 -9.65
C GLU A 374 8.13 -22.95 -10.00
N ILE A 375 7.26 -23.70 -9.30
CA ILE A 375 7.02 -25.12 -9.57
C ILE A 375 6.30 -25.31 -10.92
N HIS A 376 5.40 -24.39 -11.29
CA HIS A 376 4.76 -24.39 -12.61
C HIS A 376 5.77 -24.09 -13.72
N GLN A 377 6.65 -23.10 -13.52
CA GLN A 377 7.71 -22.74 -14.46
C GLN A 377 8.70 -23.90 -14.67
N ILE A 378 9.15 -24.56 -13.59
CA ILE A 378 10.01 -25.75 -13.68
C ILE A 378 9.29 -26.87 -14.45
N ALA A 379 8.02 -27.14 -14.15
CA ALA A 379 7.28 -28.23 -14.80
C ALA A 379 7.01 -27.99 -16.30
N ASP A 380 6.68 -26.76 -16.68
CA ASP A 380 6.51 -26.38 -18.09
C ASP A 380 7.85 -26.39 -18.84
N TYR A 381 8.93 -25.89 -18.23
CA TYR A 381 10.27 -25.92 -18.82
C TYR A 381 10.74 -27.35 -19.11
N GLU A 382 10.63 -28.24 -18.13
CA GLU A 382 11.03 -29.64 -18.25
C GLU A 382 10.16 -30.39 -19.27
N TYR A 383 8.88 -30.02 -19.42
CA TYR A 383 8.03 -30.53 -20.51
C TYR A 383 8.57 -30.14 -21.89
N TYR A 384 8.90 -28.86 -22.10
CA TYR A 384 9.43 -28.38 -23.38
C TYR A 384 10.78 -29.02 -23.74
N GLN A 385 11.68 -29.16 -22.76
CA GLN A 385 12.97 -29.83 -22.96
C GLN A 385 12.78 -31.31 -23.29
N PHE A 386 11.87 -32.01 -22.60
CA PHE A 386 11.51 -33.40 -22.90
C PHE A 386 10.91 -33.56 -24.31
N GLU A 387 9.97 -32.70 -24.70
CA GLU A 387 9.32 -32.73 -26.02
C GLU A 387 10.33 -32.46 -27.16
N GLY A 388 11.22 -31.48 -26.99
CA GLY A 388 12.31 -31.18 -27.93
C GLY A 388 13.32 -32.32 -28.07
N ASN A 389 13.75 -32.91 -26.94
CA ASN A 389 14.66 -34.06 -26.95
C ASN A 389 13.99 -35.31 -27.56
N LEU A 390 12.70 -35.55 -27.32
CA LEU A 390 11.94 -36.64 -27.93
C LEU A 390 11.79 -36.47 -29.44
N LEU A 391 11.56 -35.25 -29.92
CA LEU A 391 11.54 -34.95 -31.35
C LEU A 391 12.91 -35.19 -32.00
N LYS A 392 13.99 -34.74 -31.35
CA LYS A 392 15.38 -34.95 -31.81
C LYS A 392 15.75 -36.43 -31.88
N TYR A 393 15.47 -37.20 -30.83
CA TYR A 393 15.70 -38.65 -30.76
C TYR A 393 14.92 -39.39 -31.86
N THR A 394 13.63 -39.07 -32.03
CA THR A 394 12.78 -39.69 -33.07
C THR A 394 13.33 -39.44 -34.47
N LYS A 395 13.75 -38.19 -34.76
CA LYS A 395 14.34 -37.81 -36.04
C LYS A 395 15.66 -38.54 -36.32
N GLU A 396 16.52 -38.71 -35.32
CA GLU A 396 17.79 -39.44 -35.50
C GLU A 396 17.56 -40.94 -35.78
N VAL A 397 16.55 -41.55 -35.14
CA VAL A 397 16.11 -42.91 -35.45
C VAL A 397 15.60 -43.02 -36.90
N GLU A 398 14.80 -42.08 -37.37
CA GLU A 398 14.28 -42.07 -38.75
C GLU A 398 15.38 -41.87 -39.80
N VAL A 399 16.31 -40.95 -39.54
CA VAL A 399 17.49 -40.73 -40.40
C VAL A 399 18.37 -41.98 -40.47
N ASN A 400 18.60 -42.67 -39.35
CA ASN A 400 19.36 -43.93 -39.34
C ASN A 400 18.64 -45.07 -40.06
N ILE A 401 17.31 -45.18 -39.92
CA ILE A 401 16.49 -46.13 -40.71
C ILE A 401 16.66 -45.87 -42.21
N GLN A 402 16.63 -44.61 -42.63
CA GLN A 402 16.75 -44.25 -44.04
C GLN A 402 18.16 -44.52 -44.57
N ARG A 403 19.19 -44.13 -43.81
CA ARG A 403 20.60 -44.35 -44.17
C ARG A 403 20.90 -45.84 -44.39
N ILE A 404 20.46 -46.72 -43.48
CA ILE A 404 20.65 -48.19 -43.61
C ILE A 404 19.90 -48.75 -44.83
N LYS A 405 18.74 -48.21 -45.21
CA LYS A 405 18.02 -48.64 -46.43
C LYS A 405 18.72 -48.22 -47.71
N GLU A 406 19.36 -47.05 -47.72
CA GLU A 406 20.00 -46.46 -48.90
C GLU A 406 21.41 -47.00 -49.14
N THR A 407 22.21 -47.20 -48.08
CA THR A 407 23.60 -47.67 -48.19
C THR A 407 23.76 -49.17 -48.01
N CYS A 408 22.78 -49.85 -47.39
CA CYS A 408 22.91 -51.21 -46.84
C CYS A 408 24.06 -51.39 -45.82
N ASP A 409 24.71 -50.31 -45.38
CA ASP A 409 25.85 -50.33 -44.46
C ASP A 409 25.49 -49.73 -43.10
N VAL A 410 25.93 -50.42 -42.04
CA VAL A 410 25.75 -50.02 -40.64
C VAL A 410 26.90 -49.13 -40.16
N SER A 411 28.07 -49.12 -40.82
CA SER A 411 29.20 -48.26 -40.41
C SER A 411 28.89 -46.76 -40.56
N MET A 412 27.98 -46.42 -41.48
CA MET A 412 27.51 -45.05 -41.70
C MET A 412 26.50 -44.55 -40.66
N VAL A 413 26.03 -45.40 -39.73
CA VAL A 413 24.97 -45.06 -38.75
C VAL A 413 25.51 -44.12 -37.66
N THR A 414 24.76 -43.07 -37.33
CA THR A 414 25.08 -42.16 -36.23
C THR A 414 24.59 -42.78 -34.92
N GLN A 415 25.42 -42.73 -33.88
CA GLN A 415 25.00 -43.18 -32.55
C GLN A 415 23.80 -42.37 -32.09
N LEU A 416 22.76 -43.02 -31.56
CA LEU A 416 21.62 -42.32 -31.00
C LEU A 416 22.05 -41.53 -29.76
N PRO A 417 21.49 -40.33 -29.53
CA PRO A 417 21.55 -39.71 -28.21
C PRO A 417 20.82 -40.59 -27.19
N ASP A 418 21.08 -40.36 -25.90
CA ASP A 418 20.38 -41.05 -24.82
C ASP A 418 18.86 -40.92 -24.92
N ILE A 419 18.15 -41.87 -24.31
CA ILE A 419 16.69 -41.88 -24.30
C ILE A 419 16.22 -40.62 -23.54
N PRO A 420 15.29 -39.83 -24.10
CA PRO A 420 14.74 -38.66 -23.42
C PRO A 420 14.07 -39.05 -22.10
N GLU A 421 14.54 -38.43 -21.01
CA GLU A 421 13.99 -38.51 -19.65
C GLU A 421 13.92 -37.08 -19.06
N PHE A 422 13.17 -36.90 -17.97
CA PHE A 422 13.15 -35.63 -17.23
C PHE A 422 14.42 -35.46 -16.38
N SER A 423 14.78 -34.23 -15.99
CA SER A 423 15.94 -34.02 -15.11
C SER A 423 15.76 -34.71 -13.75
N ASN A 424 16.89 -35.03 -13.11
CA ASN A 424 16.87 -35.53 -11.73
C ASN A 424 16.27 -34.49 -10.76
N ARG A 425 16.44 -33.19 -11.06
CA ARG A 425 15.81 -32.09 -10.31
C ARG A 425 14.29 -32.16 -10.39
N PHE A 426 13.72 -32.27 -11.59
CA PHE A 426 12.27 -32.43 -11.79
C PHE A 426 11.74 -33.68 -11.11
N MET A 427 12.39 -34.83 -11.29
CA MET A 427 11.95 -36.09 -10.70
C MET A 427 11.94 -36.06 -9.16
N ASN A 428 12.97 -35.45 -8.55
CA ASN A 428 13.03 -35.27 -7.10
C ASN A 428 11.95 -34.29 -6.58
N LEU A 429 11.71 -33.18 -7.30
CA LEU A 429 10.64 -32.23 -6.96
C LEU A 429 9.25 -32.86 -7.08
N TYR A 430 8.97 -33.52 -8.21
CA TYR A 430 7.73 -34.26 -8.46
C TYR A 430 7.43 -35.25 -7.33
N TRP A 431 8.41 -36.09 -6.95
CA TRP A 431 8.20 -37.07 -5.88
C TRP A 431 7.97 -36.43 -4.51
N LYS A 432 8.60 -35.29 -4.18
CA LYS A 432 8.31 -34.57 -2.93
C LYS A 432 6.91 -33.98 -2.92
N ILE A 433 6.50 -33.29 -4.00
CA ILE A 433 5.16 -32.67 -4.14
C ILE A 433 4.07 -33.74 -4.00
N ILE A 434 4.15 -34.81 -4.80
CA ILE A 434 3.12 -35.86 -4.83
C ILE A 434 3.04 -36.68 -3.52
N ASN A 435 4.08 -36.65 -2.68
CA ASN A 435 4.08 -37.27 -1.35
C ASN A 435 3.92 -36.26 -0.20
N ASN A 436 3.56 -34.99 -0.47
CA ASN A 436 3.42 -33.92 0.52
C ASN A 436 4.64 -33.74 1.45
N GLN A 437 5.85 -33.93 0.93
CA GLN A 437 7.09 -33.74 1.69
C GLN A 437 7.51 -32.26 1.73
N PRO A 438 8.13 -31.78 2.83
CA PRO A 438 8.59 -30.41 2.92
C PRO A 438 9.70 -30.12 1.90
N MET A 439 9.55 -29.02 1.18
CA MET A 439 10.58 -28.45 0.30
C MET A 439 11.47 -27.49 1.08
N THR A 440 12.74 -27.39 0.67
CA THR A 440 13.60 -26.27 1.08
C THR A 440 13.62 -25.20 -0.01
N SER A 441 13.82 -23.93 0.38
CA SER A 441 13.77 -22.81 -0.58
C SER A 441 14.79 -22.96 -1.71
N SER A 442 15.98 -23.49 -1.40
CA SER A 442 17.09 -23.70 -2.35
C SER A 442 16.85 -24.83 -3.36
N GLU A 443 15.77 -25.60 -3.21
CA GLU A 443 15.36 -26.64 -4.18
C GLU A 443 14.28 -26.13 -5.15
N ILE A 444 13.61 -25.02 -4.81
CA ILE A 444 12.64 -24.32 -5.66
C ILE A 444 13.31 -23.16 -6.41
N GLU A 445 14.38 -22.59 -5.85
CA GLU A 445 15.16 -21.50 -6.43
C GLU A 445 15.70 -21.86 -7.83
N VAL A 446 15.20 -21.14 -8.85
CA VAL A 446 15.60 -21.30 -10.25
C VAL A 446 16.99 -20.70 -10.47
N SER A 447 17.98 -21.39 -9.93
CA SER A 447 19.40 -21.16 -10.19
C SER A 447 19.71 -21.38 -11.67
N ASP A 448 20.71 -20.66 -12.19
CA ASP A 448 21.33 -20.92 -13.49
C ASP A 448 22.17 -22.22 -13.44
N SER A 449 21.51 -23.36 -13.17
CA SER A 449 22.13 -24.67 -13.12
C SER A 449 22.49 -25.22 -14.49
N GLU A 450 22.09 -24.56 -15.58
CA GLU A 450 22.52 -24.91 -16.94
C GLU A 450 23.67 -24.02 -17.43
N CYS A 451 24.64 -24.64 -18.10
CA CYS A 451 25.74 -23.91 -18.74
C CYS A 451 25.20 -23.09 -19.94
N PHE A 452 25.24 -21.76 -19.83
CA PHE A 452 24.76 -20.81 -20.85
C PHE A 452 25.38 -20.97 -22.26
N ILE A 453 26.45 -21.74 -22.41
CA ILE A 453 27.11 -22.01 -23.71
C ILE A 453 26.57 -23.28 -24.40
N CYS A 454 26.17 -24.30 -23.63
CA CYS A 454 25.80 -25.61 -24.17
C CYS A 454 24.42 -26.13 -23.76
N TYR A 455 23.70 -25.43 -22.87
CA TYR A 455 22.34 -25.76 -22.42
C TYR A 455 22.24 -27.18 -21.83
N VAL A 456 23.21 -27.52 -20.98
CA VAL A 456 23.29 -28.78 -20.22
C VAL A 456 23.45 -28.44 -18.74
N GLU A 457 22.75 -29.19 -17.88
CA GLU A 457 22.79 -29.06 -16.42
C GLU A 457 24.20 -29.36 -15.87
N MET A 458 24.71 -28.45 -15.05
CA MET A 458 26.02 -28.48 -14.41
C MET A 458 25.91 -29.20 -13.07
N THR A 459 26.58 -30.35 -12.92
CA THR A 459 26.57 -31.11 -11.67
C THR A 459 27.62 -30.59 -10.68
N SER A 460 27.39 -30.79 -9.38
CA SER A 460 28.19 -30.16 -8.31
C SER A 460 29.64 -30.64 -8.20
N ASP A 461 30.01 -31.69 -8.95
CA ASP A 461 31.34 -32.25 -9.09
C ASP A 461 32.13 -31.70 -10.31
N GLN A 462 31.47 -30.96 -11.21
CA GLN A 462 32.08 -30.43 -12.42
C GLN A 462 32.79 -29.09 -12.18
N LYS A 463 33.96 -28.90 -12.81
CA LYS A 463 34.60 -27.58 -12.89
C LYS A 463 33.67 -26.60 -13.61
N THR A 464 33.31 -25.52 -12.93
CA THR A 464 32.55 -24.40 -13.50
C THR A 464 33.36 -23.10 -13.48
N LEU A 465 33.01 -22.16 -14.37
CA LEU A 465 33.50 -20.79 -14.39
C LEU A 465 32.32 -19.83 -14.24
N GLN A 466 32.40 -18.93 -13.27
CA GLN A 466 31.42 -17.87 -13.03
C GLN A 466 31.95 -16.52 -13.53
N CYS A 467 31.11 -15.78 -14.26
CA CYS A 467 31.43 -14.40 -14.63
C CYS A 467 31.26 -13.49 -13.40
N GLN A 468 32.32 -12.76 -13.01
CA GLN A 468 32.30 -11.83 -11.87
C GLN A 468 31.20 -10.76 -12.00
N GLU A 469 30.96 -10.30 -13.23
CA GLU A 469 30.10 -9.16 -13.53
C GLU A 469 28.61 -9.51 -13.56
N CYS A 470 28.23 -10.58 -14.26
CA CYS A 470 26.82 -10.97 -14.44
C CYS A 470 26.43 -12.25 -13.68
N LYS A 471 27.35 -12.83 -12.89
CA LYS A 471 27.18 -13.99 -12.00
C LYS A 471 26.69 -15.29 -12.65
N LYS A 472 26.42 -15.30 -13.96
CA LYS A 472 26.13 -16.51 -14.74
C LYS A 472 27.30 -17.50 -14.67
N VAL A 473 26.94 -18.77 -14.56
CA VAL A 473 27.87 -19.90 -14.42
C VAL A 473 27.88 -20.71 -15.73
N THR A 474 29.01 -21.33 -16.04
CA THR A 474 29.22 -22.15 -17.24
C THR A 474 30.15 -23.32 -16.92
N HIS A 475 30.06 -24.43 -17.65
CA HIS A 475 31.10 -25.47 -17.63
C HIS A 475 32.44 -24.85 -17.98
N PHE A 476 33.48 -25.15 -17.20
CA PHE A 476 34.82 -24.59 -17.40
C PHE A 476 35.34 -24.85 -18.83
N GLU A 477 35.22 -26.08 -19.34
CA GLU A 477 35.66 -26.44 -20.69
C GLU A 477 34.91 -25.66 -21.79
N CYS A 478 33.63 -25.38 -21.61
CA CYS A 478 32.85 -24.55 -22.53
C CYS A 478 33.34 -23.10 -22.49
N ALA A 479 33.60 -22.57 -21.29
CA ALA A 479 34.13 -21.22 -21.12
C ALA A 479 35.52 -21.08 -21.76
N SER A 480 36.46 -21.99 -21.50
CA SER A 480 37.80 -21.99 -22.10
C SER A 480 37.75 -21.98 -23.64
N LYS A 481 36.89 -22.81 -24.24
CA LYS A 481 36.69 -22.83 -25.71
C LYS A 481 36.18 -21.50 -26.26
N TRP A 482 35.28 -20.82 -25.53
CA TRP A 482 34.76 -19.52 -25.90
C TRP A 482 35.77 -18.38 -25.70
N LEU A 483 36.46 -18.36 -24.56
CA LEU A 483 37.38 -17.29 -24.15
C LEU A 483 38.62 -17.21 -25.04
N LYS A 484 39.12 -18.35 -25.54
CA LYS A 484 40.17 -18.46 -26.56
C LYS A 484 39.90 -17.64 -27.83
N ILE A 485 38.63 -17.45 -28.17
CA ILE A 485 38.20 -16.71 -29.37
C ILE A 485 37.74 -15.29 -29.00
N HIS A 486 36.97 -15.13 -27.92
CA HIS A 486 36.20 -13.91 -27.67
C HIS A 486 36.64 -13.08 -26.46
N ARG A 487 37.49 -13.59 -25.55
CA ARG A 487 38.02 -12.89 -24.34
C ARG A 487 36.98 -12.11 -23.51
N SER A 488 35.74 -12.58 -23.53
CA SER A 488 34.60 -11.87 -22.95
C SER A 488 33.50 -12.85 -22.56
N CYS A 489 32.66 -12.47 -21.59
CA CYS A 489 31.56 -13.29 -21.13
C CYS A 489 30.55 -13.58 -22.27
N PRO A 490 30.15 -14.85 -22.52
CA PRO A 490 29.17 -15.17 -23.55
C PRO A 490 27.80 -14.52 -23.31
N HIS A 491 27.47 -14.22 -22.06
CA HIS A 491 26.20 -13.61 -21.66
C HIS A 491 26.26 -12.08 -21.71
N CYS A 492 27.13 -11.44 -20.91
CA CYS A 492 27.14 -9.97 -20.75
C CYS A 492 28.20 -9.24 -21.60
N ARG A 493 29.05 -9.95 -22.34
CA ARG A 493 30.14 -9.42 -23.21
C ARG A 493 31.18 -8.52 -22.53
N ARG A 494 31.16 -8.37 -21.21
CA ARG A 494 32.26 -7.75 -20.44
C ARG A 494 33.51 -8.64 -20.51
N GLU A 495 34.68 -8.03 -20.33
CA GLU A 495 35.97 -8.72 -20.40
C GLU A 495 36.04 -9.88 -19.39
N MET A 496 36.57 -11.01 -19.84
CA MET A 496 36.69 -12.23 -19.05
C MET A 496 37.85 -13.03 -19.63
N LEU A 497 38.80 -13.42 -18.79
CA LEU A 497 39.97 -14.21 -19.18
C LEU A 497 39.89 -15.62 -18.61
N ASP A 498 40.52 -16.58 -19.28
CA ASP A 498 40.57 -17.97 -18.83
C ASP A 498 41.56 -18.09 -17.65
N PRO A 499 41.15 -18.53 -16.44
CA PRO A 499 42.05 -18.64 -15.30
C PRO A 499 43.19 -19.66 -15.44
N GLU A 500 43.08 -20.63 -16.37
CA GLU A 500 44.17 -21.59 -16.64
C GLU A 500 45.17 -21.06 -17.68
N GLU A 501 44.80 -20.10 -18.55
CA GLU A 501 45.73 -19.43 -19.47
C GLU A 501 46.31 -18.12 -18.90
N PHE A 502 45.53 -17.44 -18.06
CA PHE A 502 45.88 -16.16 -17.43
C PHE A 502 45.64 -16.23 -15.91
N PRO A 503 46.44 -17.01 -15.16
CA PRO A 503 46.36 -17.05 -13.70
C PRO A 503 46.65 -15.65 -13.11
N ASN A 504 45.90 -15.26 -12.07
CA ASN A 504 46.08 -13.97 -11.41
C ASN A 504 47.50 -13.86 -10.81
N LEU A 505 48.32 -12.97 -11.34
CA LEU A 505 49.69 -12.68 -10.88
C LEU A 505 49.71 -11.81 -9.60
N GLY A 506 48.72 -11.98 -8.72
CA GLY A 506 48.51 -11.19 -7.50
C GLY A 506 48.17 -12.08 -6.31
N GLN A 507 49.22 -12.55 -5.64
CA GLN A 507 49.24 -13.05 -4.26
C GLN A 507 50.46 -12.48 -3.54
#